data_AF-A0AAV2AEK4-F1
#
_entry.id   AF-A0AAV2AEK4-F1
#
_cell.length_a   1.000
_cell.length_b   1.000
_cell.length_c   1.000
_cell.angle_alpha   90.00
_cell.angle_beta   90.00
_cell.angle_gamma   90.00
#
_symmetry.space_group_name_H-M   'P 1'
#
loop_
_entity.id
_entity.type
_entity.pdbx_description
1 polymer ?
#
loop_
_entity_poly.entity_id
_entity_poly.type
_entity_poly.pdbx_seq_one_letter_code
_entity_poly.pdbx_strand_id
1 'polypeptide(L)'
;MDCPDWEAKDKSCYMGYDPGACCPREMCHQSTEKACNYNGSSYKIGQIILTEDPCKNCVCTENGPHCKKVNCLTGIYAPQIREGCLPIYGEKGCCLSQMHCEEIEGAEPVSTGVENTDHLCEYRGVYYEKGATAALPTESGVECKCVVPPDFTCLRKSRY
;
A
#
# COMPACT_ATOMS: atom_id res chain seq x y z
N MET A 1 -12.09 -15.98 -3.87
CA MET A 1 -12.35 -16.83 -2.69
C MET A 1 -12.88 -15.91 -1.63
N ASP A 2 -14.17 -15.95 -1.42
CA ASP A 2 -14.85 -15.10 -0.45
C ASP A 2 -14.70 -15.73 0.94
N CYS A 3 -14.30 -14.94 1.92
CA CYS A 3 -14.24 -15.42 3.30
C CYS A 3 -15.67 -15.66 3.81
N PRO A 4 -15.89 -16.69 4.64
CA PRO A 4 -17.21 -16.99 5.15
C PRO A 4 -17.73 -15.83 5.99
N ASP A 5 -18.97 -15.40 5.69
CA ASP A 5 -19.70 -14.45 6.53
C ASP A 5 -19.85 -15.02 7.93
N TRP A 6 -19.59 -14.19 8.93
CA TRP A 6 -19.62 -14.61 10.33
C TRP A 6 -20.50 -13.69 11.16
N GLU A 7 -21.42 -14.29 11.91
CA GLU A 7 -22.20 -13.65 12.96
C GLU A 7 -21.70 -14.12 14.32
N ALA A 8 -21.33 -13.17 15.19
CA ALA A 8 -20.81 -13.46 16.52
C ALA A 8 -21.88 -14.16 17.37
N LYS A 9 -21.67 -15.44 17.66
CA LYS A 9 -22.59 -16.26 18.47
C LYS A 9 -22.48 -15.98 19.97
N ASP A 10 -21.32 -15.53 20.43
CA ASP A 10 -21.01 -15.24 21.84
C ASP A 10 -20.14 -13.98 21.96
N LYS A 11 -20.31 -13.20 23.05
CA LYS A 11 -19.53 -11.97 23.31
C LYS A 11 -18.05 -12.24 23.59
N SER A 12 -17.70 -13.48 23.94
CA SER A 12 -16.33 -13.92 24.20
C SER A 12 -15.56 -14.35 22.94
N CYS A 13 -16.23 -14.40 21.79
CA CYS A 13 -15.66 -14.77 20.50
C CYS A 13 -15.52 -13.55 19.59
N TYR A 14 -14.42 -13.47 18.84
CA TYR A 14 -14.15 -12.44 17.84
C TYR A 14 -13.46 -13.07 16.62
N MET A 15 -13.41 -12.33 15.52
CA MET A 15 -12.79 -12.75 14.26
C MET A 15 -11.32 -12.34 14.34
N GLY A 16 -10.42 -13.32 14.36
CA GLY A 16 -8.98 -13.09 14.40
C GLY A 16 -8.28 -13.76 13.22
N TYR A 17 -7.05 -13.35 12.96
CA TYR A 17 -6.20 -13.91 11.91
C TYR A 17 -5.10 -14.77 12.51
N ASP A 18 -4.81 -15.90 11.88
CA ASP A 18 -3.57 -16.62 12.14
C ASP A 18 -2.43 -16.07 11.23
N PRO A 19 -1.15 -16.19 11.62
CA PRO A 19 -0.02 -15.66 10.83
C PRO A 19 0.07 -16.21 9.40
N GLY A 20 -0.41 -15.45 8.42
CA GLY A 20 -0.42 -15.83 7.00
C GLY A 20 -1.72 -16.50 6.54
N ALA A 21 -2.75 -16.51 7.39
CA ALA A 21 -4.09 -16.88 6.96
C ALA A 21 -4.68 -15.80 6.04
N CYS A 22 -5.28 -16.23 4.93
CA CYS A 22 -5.98 -15.34 4.01
C CYS A 22 -7.34 -14.91 4.57
N CYS A 23 -8.01 -15.81 5.30
CA CYS A 23 -9.30 -15.53 5.93
C CYS A 23 -9.17 -15.56 7.45
N PRO A 24 -9.97 -14.72 8.14
CA PRO A 24 -10.04 -14.79 9.58
C PRO A 24 -10.74 -16.07 10.04
N ARG A 25 -10.53 -16.42 11.30
CA ARG A 25 -11.15 -17.53 12.00
C ARG A 25 -11.76 -17.03 13.30
N GLU A 26 -12.83 -17.68 13.73
CA GLU A 26 -13.42 -17.43 15.05
C GLU A 26 -12.43 -17.82 16.16
N MET A 27 -12.14 -16.87 17.05
CA MET A 27 -11.28 -17.02 18.21
C MET A 27 -12.07 -16.67 19.46
N CYS A 28 -12.27 -17.64 20.34
CA CYS A 28 -12.98 -17.47 21.61
C CYS A 28 -11.97 -17.55 22.76
N HIS A 29 -11.81 -16.47 23.53
CA HIS A 29 -10.88 -16.43 24.65
C HIS A 29 -11.64 -16.35 25.97
N GLN A 30 -11.43 -17.34 26.84
CA GLN A 30 -12.04 -17.42 28.18
C GLN A 30 -11.42 -16.45 29.21
N SER A 31 -10.30 -15.79 28.88
CA SER A 31 -9.56 -14.92 29.80
C SER A 31 -9.16 -13.60 29.13
N THR A 32 -9.41 -12.52 29.87
CA THR A 32 -9.22 -11.10 29.56
C THR A 32 -7.75 -10.65 29.42
N GLU A 33 -6.77 -11.55 29.44
CA GLU A 33 -5.35 -11.15 29.62
C GLU A 33 -4.42 -11.49 28.45
N LYS A 34 -4.84 -12.33 27.49
CA LYS A 34 -3.94 -12.70 26.39
C LYS A 34 -3.98 -11.65 25.27
N ALA A 35 -3.11 -10.66 25.42
CA ALA A 35 -2.87 -9.59 24.46
C ALA A 35 -1.37 -9.42 24.23
N CYS A 36 -0.98 -8.96 23.04
CA CYS A 36 0.40 -8.54 22.78
C CYS A 36 0.51 -7.03 22.83
N ASN A 37 1.62 -6.53 23.36
CA ASN A 37 1.95 -5.11 23.33
C ASN A 37 2.86 -4.82 22.13
N TYR A 38 2.49 -3.82 21.34
CA TYR A 38 3.28 -3.31 20.23
C TYR A 38 3.21 -1.79 20.19
N ASN A 39 4.37 -1.12 20.19
CA ASN A 39 4.48 0.35 20.21
C ASN A 39 3.60 1.04 21.28
N GLY A 40 3.55 0.47 22.49
CA GLY A 40 2.76 1.01 23.60
C GLY A 40 1.24 0.77 23.51
N SER A 41 0.77 0.07 22.47
CA SER A 41 -0.63 -0.31 22.30
C SER A 41 -0.83 -1.81 22.55
N SER A 42 -1.93 -2.17 23.21
CA SER A 42 -2.30 -3.56 23.50
C SER A 42 -3.27 -4.09 22.44
N TYR A 43 -2.97 -5.24 21.86
CA TYR A 43 -3.73 -5.89 20.79
C TYR A 43 -4.21 -7.26 21.24
N LYS A 44 -5.44 -7.62 20.90
CA LYS A 44 -5.95 -8.98 21.14
C LYS A 44 -5.24 -9.97 20.23
N ILE A 45 -5.12 -11.22 20.66
CA ILE A 45 -4.60 -12.29 19.78
C ILE A 45 -5.41 -12.32 18.47
N GLY A 46 -4.75 -12.63 17.36
CA GLY A 46 -5.35 -12.61 16.03
C GLY A 46 -5.72 -11.22 15.50
N GLN A 47 -5.59 -10.16 16.29
CA GLN A 47 -5.80 -8.80 15.80
C GLN A 47 -4.66 -8.39 14.85
N ILE A 48 -5.03 -7.78 13.72
CA ILE A 48 -4.08 -7.16 12.82
C ILE A 48 -3.54 -5.89 13.48
N ILE A 49 -2.21 -5.80 13.53
CA ILE A 49 -1.48 -4.66 14.06
C ILE A 49 -1.14 -3.77 12.86
N LEU A 50 -1.72 -2.57 12.84
CA LEU A 50 -1.35 -1.53 11.87
C LEU A 50 0.03 -1.00 12.23
N THR A 51 0.95 -1.05 11.26
CA THR A 51 2.31 -0.53 11.45
C THR A 51 2.55 0.70 10.59
N GLU A 52 3.58 1.47 10.94
CA GLU A 52 4.02 2.63 10.15
C GLU A 52 4.56 2.21 8.77
N ASP A 53 5.09 0.99 8.66
CA ASP A 53 5.54 0.42 7.39
C ASP A 53 4.35 -0.23 6.67
N PRO A 54 3.88 0.35 5.54
CA PRO A 54 2.74 -0.19 4.81
C PRO A 54 3.05 -1.56 4.18
N CYS A 55 4.33 -1.93 4.08
CA CYS A 55 4.79 -3.22 3.58
C CYS A 55 5.01 -4.27 4.67
N LYS A 56 4.56 -3.99 5.89
CA LYS A 56 4.67 -4.92 7.01
C LYS A 56 3.30 -5.22 7.58
N ASN A 57 2.89 -6.47 7.46
CA ASN A 57 1.67 -6.99 8.07
C ASN A 57 2.02 -7.74 9.34
N CYS A 58 1.46 -7.29 10.46
CA CYS A 58 1.68 -7.88 11.77
C CYS A 58 0.37 -8.42 12.32
N VAL A 59 0.42 -9.60 12.91
CA VAL A 59 -0.70 -10.23 13.60
C VAL A 59 -0.29 -10.52 15.01
N CYS A 60 -1.14 -10.18 15.97
CA CYS A 60 -0.89 -10.47 17.37
C CYS A 60 -1.01 -11.97 17.64
N THR A 61 -0.02 -12.59 18.27
CA THR A 61 -0.07 -14.01 18.66
C THR A 61 0.20 -14.16 20.16
N GLU A 62 -0.01 -15.37 20.70
CA GLU A 62 0.33 -15.69 22.10
C GLU A 62 1.81 -15.45 22.42
N ASN A 63 2.69 -15.56 21.41
CA ASN A 63 4.13 -15.34 21.54
C ASN A 63 4.55 -13.88 21.24
N GLY A 64 3.57 -12.98 21.06
CA GLY A 64 3.81 -11.59 20.67
C GLY A 64 3.48 -11.28 19.20
N PRO A 65 3.85 -10.09 18.70
CA PRO A 65 3.54 -9.66 17.34
C PRO A 65 4.32 -10.47 16.30
N HIS A 66 3.60 -11.22 15.47
CA HIS A 66 4.17 -11.95 14.35
C HIS A 66 4.05 -11.12 13.07
N CYS A 67 5.16 -10.58 12.60
CA CYS A 67 5.21 -9.71 11.42
C CYS A 67 5.79 -10.41 10.20
N LYS A 68 5.19 -10.19 9.03
CA LYS A 68 5.68 -10.64 7.73
C LYS A 68 5.73 -9.46 6.77
N LYS A 69 6.74 -9.45 5.89
CA LYS A 69 6.78 -8.50 4.78
C LYS A 69 5.73 -8.87 3.74
N VAL A 70 5.07 -7.87 3.19
CA VAL A 70 4.14 -8.06 2.08
C VAL A 70 4.95 -8.47 0.86
N ASN A 71 4.58 -9.60 0.27
CA ASN A 71 5.17 -10.03 -1.00
C ASN A 71 4.35 -9.41 -2.14
N CYS A 72 4.90 -8.36 -2.75
CA CYS A 72 4.32 -7.76 -3.94
C CYS A 72 4.69 -8.59 -5.18
N LEU A 73 3.73 -8.79 -6.09
CA LEU A 73 4.00 -9.39 -7.40
C LEU A 73 4.58 -8.32 -8.33
N THR A 74 5.85 -7.97 -8.17
CA THR A 74 6.50 -6.92 -8.97
C THR A 74 6.89 -7.39 -10.38
N GLY A 75 7.16 -8.68 -10.56
CA GLY A 75 7.65 -9.23 -11.84
C GLY A 75 6.67 -9.12 -13.02
N ILE A 76 5.36 -9.03 -12.75
CA ILE A 76 4.34 -8.96 -13.81
C ILE A 76 4.30 -7.61 -14.53
N TYR A 77 4.80 -6.54 -13.90
CA TYR A 77 4.75 -5.18 -14.44
C TYR A 77 6.08 -4.74 -15.09
N ALA A 78 7.09 -5.61 -15.10
CA ALA A 78 8.41 -5.31 -15.65
C ALA A 78 8.40 -4.86 -17.13
N PRO A 79 7.52 -5.38 -18.02
CA PRO A 79 7.39 -4.84 -19.38
C PRO A 79 6.93 -3.38 -19.40
N GLN A 80 5.85 -3.05 -18.70
CA GLN A 80 5.24 -1.72 -18.69
C GLN A 80 6.15 -0.67 -18.04
N ILE A 81 6.92 -1.07 -17.01
CA ILE A 81 7.94 -0.20 -16.40
C ILE A 81 9.02 0.15 -17.44
N ARG A 82 9.46 -0.82 -18.24
CA ARG A 82 10.45 -0.57 -19.31
C ARG A 82 9.90 0.26 -20.47
N GLU A 83 8.60 0.28 -20.66
CA GLU A 83 7.91 1.14 -21.63
C GLU A 83 7.69 2.57 -21.11
N GLY A 84 8.05 2.85 -19.85
CA GLY A 84 7.93 4.18 -19.24
C GLY A 84 6.53 4.50 -18.70
N CYS A 85 5.73 3.48 -18.40
CA CYS A 85 4.43 3.68 -17.76
C CYS A 85 4.56 4.00 -16.27
N LEU A 86 3.62 4.77 -15.72
CA LEU A 86 3.59 5.14 -14.31
C LEU A 86 3.08 4.00 -13.42
N PRO A 87 3.81 3.64 -12.36
CA PRO A 87 3.35 2.67 -11.38
C PRO A 87 2.34 3.29 -10.42
N ILE A 88 1.13 2.72 -10.37
CA ILE A 88 0.09 3.06 -9.38
C ILE A 88 0.19 2.07 -8.22
N TYR A 89 0.49 2.59 -7.04
CA TYR A 89 0.48 1.83 -5.81
C TYR A 89 -0.91 1.84 -5.17
N GLY A 90 -1.27 0.72 -4.57
CA GLY A 90 -2.54 0.55 -3.87
C GLY A 90 -2.63 1.41 -2.60
N GLU A 91 -3.74 1.25 -1.88
CA GLU A 91 -3.93 1.93 -0.59
C GLU A 91 -2.75 1.65 0.35
N LYS A 92 -2.21 2.71 0.95
CA LYS A 92 -1.00 2.72 1.80
C LYS A 92 0.34 2.62 1.06
N GLY A 93 0.37 2.49 -0.28
CA GLY A 93 1.58 2.70 -1.07
C GLY A 93 2.62 1.58 -1.04
N CYS A 94 2.29 0.39 -0.52
CA CYS A 94 3.27 -0.70 -0.45
C CYS A 94 3.51 -1.41 -1.79
N CYS A 95 2.44 -1.90 -2.41
CA CYS A 95 2.53 -2.70 -3.63
C CYS A 95 1.96 -1.96 -4.82
N LEU A 96 2.59 -2.15 -5.97
CA LEU A 96 2.01 -1.78 -7.26
C LEU A 96 0.71 -2.55 -7.45
N SER A 97 -0.37 -1.81 -7.65
CA SER A 97 -1.67 -2.34 -8.00
C SER A 97 -1.93 -2.31 -9.50
N GLN A 98 -1.39 -1.31 -10.22
CA GLN A 98 -1.69 -1.08 -11.63
C GLN A 98 -0.60 -0.23 -12.31
N MET A 99 -0.60 -0.21 -13.64
CA MET A 99 0.25 0.66 -14.47
C MET A 99 -0.63 1.61 -15.28
N HIS A 100 -0.18 2.86 -15.43
CA HIS A 100 -0.81 3.87 -16.29
C HIS A 100 0.14 4.30 -17.38
N CYS A 101 -0.28 4.19 -18.64
CA CYS A 101 0.56 4.49 -19.81
C CYS A 101 0.02 5.67 -20.64
N GLU A 102 -1.07 6.30 -20.21
CA GLU A 102 -1.76 7.35 -20.96
C GLU A 102 -1.28 8.75 -20.53
N GLU A 103 -2.00 9.79 -20.94
CA GLU A 103 -1.64 11.16 -20.59
C GLU A 103 -1.86 11.44 -19.09
N ILE A 104 -1.13 12.45 -18.61
CA ILE A 104 -1.25 12.96 -17.24
C ILE A 104 -1.62 14.44 -17.32
N GLU A 105 -2.42 14.91 -16.37
CA GLU A 105 -2.91 16.29 -16.34
C GLU A 105 -2.46 17.02 -15.07
N GLY A 106 -2.34 18.34 -15.15
CA GLY A 106 -2.09 19.20 -13.99
C GLY A 106 -0.62 19.39 -13.59
N ALA A 107 0.33 18.68 -14.22
CA ALA A 107 1.76 18.92 -14.03
C ALA A 107 2.34 19.74 -15.18
N GLU A 108 3.08 20.81 -14.85
CA GLU A 108 3.74 21.66 -15.83
C GLU A 108 5.16 21.15 -16.17
N PRO A 109 5.51 21.06 -17.46
CA PRO A 109 6.81 20.57 -17.88
C PRO A 109 7.91 21.62 -17.70
N VAL A 110 9.11 21.16 -17.38
CA VAL A 110 10.33 21.97 -17.33
C VAL A 110 10.86 22.17 -18.76
N SER A 111 11.33 23.38 -19.07
CA SER A 111 11.88 23.70 -20.38
C SER A 111 13.18 22.95 -20.68
N THR A 112 13.32 22.51 -21.93
CA THR A 112 14.44 21.73 -22.47
C THR A 112 15.73 22.56 -22.48
N GLY A 113 16.46 22.53 -21.36
CA GLY A 113 17.78 23.15 -21.20
C GLY A 113 18.47 22.75 -19.90
N VAL A 114 18.05 21.65 -19.27
CA VAL A 114 18.49 21.27 -17.92
C VAL A 114 19.77 20.45 -18.01
N GLU A 115 20.88 20.99 -17.52
CA GLU A 115 22.17 20.27 -17.44
C GLU A 115 22.23 19.23 -16.29
N ASN A 116 21.14 19.06 -15.53
CA ASN A 116 21.04 18.08 -14.45
C ASN A 116 19.59 17.58 -14.26
N THR A 117 19.32 16.35 -14.68
CA THR A 117 18.00 15.71 -14.62
C THR A 117 17.84 14.75 -13.43
N ASP A 118 18.86 14.59 -12.58
CA ASP A 118 18.86 13.63 -11.45
C ASP A 118 17.80 13.97 -10.38
N HIS A 119 17.28 15.18 -10.41
CA HIS A 119 16.26 15.68 -9.47
C HIS A 119 14.89 15.85 -10.12
N LEU A 120 14.76 15.54 -11.40
CA LEU A 120 13.54 15.72 -12.16
C LEU A 120 12.87 14.36 -12.38
N CYS A 121 11.54 14.35 -12.34
CA CYS A 121 10.81 13.19 -12.81
C CYS A 121 10.65 13.27 -14.33
N GLU A 122 10.76 12.13 -14.98
CA GLU A 122 10.61 11.98 -16.42
C GLU A 122 9.36 11.15 -16.69
N TYR A 123 8.54 11.61 -17.63
CA TYR A 123 7.42 10.83 -18.14
C TYR A 123 7.29 11.05 -19.64
N ARG A 124 7.48 9.96 -20.40
CA ARG A 124 7.41 9.94 -21.88
C ARG A 124 8.30 10.99 -22.54
N GLY A 125 9.49 11.22 -22.00
CA GLY A 125 10.49 12.18 -22.48
C GLY A 125 10.25 13.63 -22.05
N VAL A 126 9.26 13.88 -21.18
CA VAL A 126 8.98 15.20 -20.61
C VAL A 126 9.46 15.24 -19.16
N TYR A 127 10.14 16.32 -18.77
CA TYR A 127 10.71 16.47 -17.44
C TYR A 127 9.84 17.37 -16.55
N TYR A 128 9.76 17.03 -15.27
CA TYR A 128 8.94 17.70 -14.26
C TYR A 128 9.75 17.97 -13.00
N GLU A 129 9.49 19.12 -12.35
CA GLU A 129 10.18 19.48 -11.11
C GLU A 129 9.78 18.57 -9.94
N LYS A 130 10.72 18.38 -9.01
CA LYS A 130 10.46 17.69 -7.75
C LYS A 130 9.34 18.37 -6.98
N GLY A 131 8.31 17.60 -6.63
CA GLY A 131 7.11 18.09 -5.95
C GLY A 131 5.92 18.35 -6.87
N ALA A 132 6.11 18.32 -8.19
CA ALA A 132 5.02 18.40 -9.15
C ALA A 132 3.99 17.30 -8.89
N THR A 133 2.71 17.67 -8.99
CA THR A 133 1.58 16.77 -8.79
C THR A 133 0.82 16.64 -10.11
N ALA A 134 0.55 15.41 -10.53
CA ALA A 134 -0.22 15.09 -11.72
C ALA A 134 -1.43 14.22 -11.34
N ALA A 135 -2.55 14.43 -12.02
CA ALA A 135 -3.73 13.59 -11.94
C ALA A 135 -3.80 12.68 -13.18
N LEU A 136 -4.39 11.50 -12.99
CA LEU A 136 -4.63 10.55 -14.06
C LEU A 136 -6.11 10.66 -14.49
N PRO A 137 -6.41 11.09 -15.73
CA PRO A 137 -7.78 11.31 -16.17
C PRO A 137 -8.61 10.02 -16.24
N THR A 138 -7.98 8.90 -16.59
CA THR A 138 -8.63 7.57 -16.69
C THR A 138 -8.66 6.79 -15.38
N GLU A 139 -7.88 7.20 -14.37
CA GLU A 139 -7.80 6.54 -13.07
C GLU A 139 -8.32 7.46 -11.96
N SER A 140 -9.64 7.42 -11.74
CA SER A 140 -10.30 8.26 -10.75
C SER A 140 -9.76 8.00 -9.33
N GLY A 141 -9.35 9.06 -8.63
CA GLY A 141 -8.86 8.97 -7.26
C GLY A 141 -7.38 8.60 -7.14
N VAL A 142 -6.59 8.67 -8.22
CA VAL A 142 -5.13 8.51 -8.17
C VAL A 142 -4.45 9.88 -8.26
N GLU A 143 -3.47 10.10 -7.40
CA GLU A 143 -2.61 11.28 -7.43
C GLU A 143 -1.16 10.85 -7.59
N CYS A 144 -0.49 11.39 -8.61
CA CYS A 144 0.91 11.16 -8.91
C CYS A 144 1.74 12.33 -8.42
N LYS A 145 2.81 12.06 -7.68
CA LYS A 145 3.72 13.10 -7.21
C LYS A 145 5.16 12.76 -7.54
N CYS A 146 5.89 13.76 -8.03
CA CYS A 146 7.33 13.65 -8.24
C CYS A 146 8.08 13.75 -6.91
N VAL A 147 8.25 12.62 -6.21
CA VAL A 147 8.93 12.57 -4.90
C VAL A 147 10.27 11.83 -4.99
N VAL A 148 10.31 10.74 -5.74
CA VAL A 148 11.48 9.87 -5.90
C VAL A 148 11.85 9.80 -7.39
N PRO A 149 12.58 10.81 -7.93
CA PRO A 149 13.10 10.78 -9.29
C PRO A 149 13.87 9.48 -9.60
N PRO A 150 13.87 9.00 -10.85
CA PRO A 150 13.32 9.65 -12.05
C PRO A 150 11.80 9.44 -12.26
N ASP A 151 11.13 8.64 -11.44
CA ASP A 151 9.74 8.25 -11.68
C ASP A 151 8.73 9.03 -10.82
N PHE A 152 7.52 9.22 -11.36
CA PHE A 152 6.40 9.65 -10.51
C PHE A 152 5.97 8.52 -9.57
N THR A 153 5.62 8.89 -8.33
CA THR A 153 4.99 8.00 -7.38
C THR A 153 3.48 8.25 -7.39
N CYS A 154 2.70 7.32 -7.94
CA CYS A 154 1.24 7.42 -8.00
C CYS A 154 0.57 6.62 -6.88
N LEU A 155 -0.23 7.29 -6.06
CA LEU A 155 -0.94 6.69 -4.94
C LEU A 155 -2.44 6.80 -5.15
N ARG A 156 -3.15 5.68 -4.96
CA ARG A 156 -4.62 5.70 -4.93
C ARG A 156 -5.09 6.30 -3.59
N LYS A 157 -5.86 7.39 -3.66
CA LYS A 157 -6.49 8.03 -2.50
C LYS A 157 -7.70 7.21 -2.08
N SER A 158 -7.69 6.72 -0.84
CA SER A 158 -8.92 6.20 -0.21
C SER A 158 -9.88 7.37 -0.03
N ARG A 159 -11.13 7.26 -0.52
CA ARG A 159 -12.19 8.17 -0.07
C ARG A 159 -12.46 7.85 1.40
N TYR A 160 -12.40 8.86 2.26
CA TYR A 160 -12.76 8.79 3.66
C TYR A 160 -14.26 9.03 3.83
#